data_AF-A0A8H7CM35-F1
#
_entry.id   AF-A0A8H7CM35-F1
#
_cell.length_a   1.000
_cell.length_b   1.000
_cell.length_c   1.000
_cell.angle_alpha   90.00
_cell.angle_beta   90.00
_cell.angle_gamma   90.00
#
_symmetry.space_group_name_H-M   'P 1'
#
loop_
_entity.id
_entity.type
_entity.pdbx_description
1 polymer ?
#
loop_
_entity_poly.entity_id
_entity_poly.type
_entity_poly.pdbx_seq_one_letter_code
_entity_poly.pdbx_strand_id
1 'polypeptide(L)'
;MVFLSAATNPCSWTVFGYSARNSAMILLVVIPLMSNGELTKVLGMAPKKSQPKQSAARRAAVIDTERVTERSKDTRTADEIEDLLAWADRSVARLPYKPVQKSSPVPSESQASSPPDRSLHNRMQMLENRIAAITTLGAPGVGQWTSDASAVFTPAEYVVYDHTFESLHNVPNYDMNLSFNPPGAMAWSPPSISNNLHIMGSSTHPTAPSHSVNATVPTAPSCNSNASPTIASKASRSIHLGDGTIVIINDVSRITVPAMSFAENIERLNQMWDDTSMYWKNNSVITIDNRAIALVYWPQIFKKTGLWSAHKSNWTEWKFLVERYRQGTPDEFWSTFRSDGGGRMSYTAICAALRKERKGGDEELAAKARQEYGDEFKVKFSYRDSKTDTQKVMSKASSIAKEYKRLKGL
;
A
#
# COMPACT_ATOMS: atom_id res chain seq x y z
N MET A 1 23.18 -42.42 -33.03
CA MET A 1 24.45 -42.33 -33.78
C MET A 1 24.54 -40.93 -34.36
N VAL A 2 25.35 -40.08 -33.76
CA VAL A 2 25.64 -38.73 -34.25
C VAL A 2 27.16 -38.63 -34.26
N PHE A 3 27.72 -38.45 -35.45
CA PHE A 3 29.15 -38.32 -35.67
C PHE A 3 29.60 -36.91 -35.26
N LEU A 4 30.64 -36.83 -34.41
CA LEU A 4 31.47 -35.65 -34.28
C LEU A 4 32.35 -35.53 -35.54
N SER A 5 32.40 -34.33 -36.11
CA SER A 5 33.48 -33.94 -37.02
C SER A 5 34.09 -32.65 -36.51
N ALA A 6 35.39 -32.73 -36.20
CA ALA A 6 36.22 -31.60 -35.85
C ALA A 6 36.90 -31.08 -37.12
N ALA A 7 36.83 -29.77 -37.37
CA ALA A 7 37.66 -29.10 -38.36
C ALA A 7 38.34 -27.89 -37.70
N THR A 8 39.64 -27.81 -37.96
CA THR A 8 40.63 -26.89 -37.42
C THR A 8 40.93 -25.73 -38.38
N ASN A 9 41.20 -24.55 -37.79
CA ASN A 9 42.06 -23.43 -38.27
C ASN A 9 41.42 -22.35 -39.21
N PRO A 10 42.06 -21.16 -39.36
CA PRO A 10 41.88 -19.99 -38.48
C PRO A 10 41.62 -18.68 -39.29
N CYS A 11 41.46 -17.54 -38.60
CA CYS A 11 41.46 -16.18 -39.15
C CYS A 11 40.24 -15.72 -39.97
N SER A 12 39.23 -15.19 -39.28
CA SER A 12 38.59 -13.92 -39.68
C SER A 12 38.06 -13.19 -38.45
N TRP A 13 38.37 -11.91 -38.32
CA TRP A 13 37.79 -11.04 -37.30
C TRP A 13 36.59 -10.33 -37.93
N THR A 14 35.39 -10.60 -37.40
CA THR A 14 34.20 -9.79 -37.69
C THR A 14 33.90 -8.94 -36.45
N VAL A 15 33.96 -7.62 -36.61
CA VAL A 15 33.61 -6.66 -35.56
C VAL A 15 32.08 -6.60 -35.46
N PHE A 16 31.52 -7.09 -34.36
CA PHE A 16 30.16 -6.76 -33.94
C PHE A 16 30.21 -5.66 -32.87
N GLY A 17 29.60 -4.52 -33.17
CA GLY A 17 29.42 -3.43 -32.23
C GLY A 17 28.56 -3.88 -31.04
N TYR A 18 29.16 -3.88 -29.85
CA TYR A 18 28.47 -4.09 -28.59
C TYR A 18 27.79 -2.79 -28.14
N SER A 19 26.46 -2.83 -28.02
CA SER A 19 25.68 -1.80 -27.31
C SER A 19 25.43 -2.29 -25.89
N ALA A 20 26.02 -1.59 -24.92
CA ALA A 20 25.92 -1.93 -23.51
C ALA A 20 24.54 -1.54 -22.95
N ARG A 21 23.79 -2.52 -22.43
CA ARG A 21 22.85 -2.35 -21.31
C ARG A 21 22.48 -3.71 -20.70
N ASN A 22 23.11 -3.98 -19.56
CA ASN A 22 22.72 -4.86 -18.45
C ASN A 22 22.30 -6.31 -18.75
N SER A 23 23.29 -7.22 -18.69
CA SER A 23 23.09 -8.63 -18.32
C SER A 23 24.04 -9.00 -17.17
N ALA A 24 23.47 -9.54 -16.10
CA ALA A 24 24.21 -10.17 -15.02
C ALA A 24 24.84 -11.47 -15.53
N MET A 25 26.17 -11.61 -15.37
CA MET A 25 26.88 -12.87 -15.61
C MET A 25 26.54 -13.86 -14.49
N ILE A 26 25.99 -15.01 -14.87
CA ILE A 26 25.90 -16.19 -14.01
C ILE A 26 27.11 -17.07 -14.32
N LEU A 27 28.00 -17.21 -13.34
CA LEU A 27 29.14 -18.13 -13.39
C LEU A 27 28.62 -19.54 -13.07
N LEU A 28 28.53 -20.41 -14.07
CA LEU A 28 28.24 -21.83 -13.86
C LEU A 28 29.56 -22.58 -13.58
N VAL A 29 29.76 -22.93 -12.31
CA VAL A 29 30.81 -23.86 -11.88
C VAL A 29 30.26 -25.29 -12.03
N VAL A 30 30.84 -26.05 -12.94
CA VAL A 30 30.54 -27.47 -13.14
C VAL A 30 31.40 -28.28 -12.16
N ILE A 31 30.76 -28.94 -11.19
CA ILE A 31 31.40 -29.89 -10.28
C ILE A 31 31.08 -31.32 -10.76
N PRO A 32 32.08 -32.21 -10.93
CA PRO A 32 31.82 -33.59 -11.30
C PRO A 32 31.34 -34.40 -10.07
N LEU A 33 30.17 -35.03 -10.21
CA LEU A 33 29.61 -35.98 -9.25
C LEU A 33 30.28 -37.35 -9.44
N MET A 34 30.99 -37.80 -8.41
CA MET A 34 31.49 -39.17 -8.33
C MET A 34 30.39 -40.14 -7.88
N SER A 35 30.30 -41.23 -8.63
CA SER A 35 29.49 -42.43 -8.40
C SER A 35 30.09 -43.29 -7.29
N ASN A 36 29.25 -43.74 -6.36
CA ASN A 36 29.37 -44.92 -5.49
C ASN A 36 27.92 -45.17 -4.98
N GLY A 37 27.31 -46.34 -4.96
CA GLY A 37 27.78 -47.71 -4.83
C GLY A 37 26.75 -48.38 -3.90
N GLU A 38 26.18 -49.53 -4.31
CA GLU A 38 25.14 -50.29 -3.61
C GLU A 38 25.42 -50.58 -2.13
N LEU A 39 24.37 -50.72 -1.31
CA LEU A 39 24.28 -51.86 -0.38
C LEU A 39 22.85 -52.11 0.14
N THR A 40 22.46 -53.37 0.09
CA THR A 40 21.21 -54.00 0.55
C THR A 40 21.22 -54.31 2.06
N LYS A 41 20.05 -54.27 2.72
CA LYS A 41 19.57 -55.11 3.86
C LYS A 41 18.27 -54.50 4.42
N VAL A 42 17.08 -55.11 4.30
CA VAL A 42 16.54 -56.34 4.93
C VAL A 42 16.17 -56.16 6.41
N LEU A 43 14.87 -56.41 6.68
CA LEU A 43 14.16 -56.76 7.92
C LEU A 43 13.89 -55.69 9.01
N GLY A 44 12.63 -55.63 9.45
CA GLY A 44 12.30 -55.33 10.85
C GLY A 44 11.00 -54.57 11.12
N MET A 45 9.84 -55.16 10.85
CA MET A 45 8.60 -54.76 11.53
C MET A 45 8.60 -55.29 12.97
N ALA A 46 8.35 -54.43 13.96
CA ALA A 46 7.70 -54.79 15.22
C ALA A 46 7.08 -53.55 15.90
N PRO A 47 5.86 -53.66 16.49
CA PRO A 47 5.12 -52.53 17.08
C PRO A 47 5.16 -52.49 18.63
N LYS A 48 4.48 -51.48 19.19
CA LYS A 48 4.17 -51.20 20.63
C LYS A 48 5.25 -50.32 21.31
N LYS A 49 4.94 -49.33 22.15
CA LYS A 49 3.88 -49.22 23.17
C LYS A 49 3.49 -47.75 23.42
N SER A 50 2.19 -47.53 23.58
CA SER A 50 1.60 -46.40 24.30
C SER A 50 2.06 -46.37 25.76
N GLN A 51 2.50 -45.21 26.25
CA GLN A 51 2.65 -44.92 27.68
C GLN A 51 1.81 -43.68 28.04
N PRO A 52 1.26 -43.64 29.27
CA PRO A 52 0.13 -42.81 29.63
C PRO A 52 0.52 -41.41 30.11
N LYS A 53 -0.49 -40.54 30.09
CA LYS A 53 -0.51 -39.23 30.74
C LYS A 53 -0.11 -39.34 32.21
N GLN A 54 0.87 -38.56 32.63
CA GLN A 54 1.03 -38.16 34.03
C GLN A 54 0.81 -36.65 34.16
N SER A 55 -0.34 -36.35 34.74
CA SER A 55 -0.73 -35.07 35.32
C SER A 55 0.00 -34.82 36.64
N ALA A 56 0.29 -33.55 36.89
CA ALA A 56 0.29 -32.90 38.20
C ALA A 56 1.15 -33.53 39.32
N ALA A 57 2.35 -32.97 39.53
CA ALA A 57 2.85 -32.51 40.83
C ALA A 57 4.35 -32.21 40.75
N ARG A 58 4.74 -30.93 40.82
CA ARG A 58 5.88 -30.42 41.61
C ARG A 58 6.03 -28.91 41.39
N ARG A 59 5.39 -28.16 42.29
CA ARG A 59 5.88 -26.87 42.74
C ARG A 59 7.14 -27.10 43.59
N ALA A 60 7.98 -26.07 43.65
CA ALA A 60 9.21 -25.92 44.43
C ALA A 60 10.47 -26.57 43.82
N ALA A 61 11.04 -25.87 42.84
CA ALA A 61 12.48 -25.88 42.60
C ALA A 61 12.92 -24.45 42.26
N VAL A 62 13.58 -23.83 43.24
CA VAL A 62 14.74 -22.94 43.13
C VAL A 62 14.86 -22.16 41.82
N ILE A 63 14.68 -20.84 41.96
CA ILE A 63 15.09 -19.86 40.95
C ILE A 63 16.62 -19.94 40.87
N ASP A 64 17.11 -20.70 39.91
CA ASP A 64 18.49 -20.66 39.48
C ASP A 64 18.66 -19.39 38.62
N THR A 65 19.19 -18.33 39.24
CA THR A 65 19.43 -17.02 38.62
C THR A 65 20.68 -16.99 37.74
N GLU A 66 21.30 -18.13 37.39
CA GLU A 66 22.42 -18.20 36.45
C GLU A 66 21.99 -18.46 34.99
N ARG A 67 20.83 -17.96 34.56
CA ARG A 67 20.63 -17.75 33.13
C ARG A 67 21.46 -16.56 32.70
N VAL A 68 22.70 -16.85 32.29
CA VAL A 68 23.52 -15.99 31.43
C VAL A 68 22.60 -15.49 30.33
N THR A 69 22.23 -14.21 30.42
CA THR A 69 21.48 -13.57 29.35
C THR A 69 22.42 -13.49 28.16
N GLU A 70 22.36 -14.47 27.26
CA GLU A 70 22.93 -14.40 25.91
C GLU A 70 22.24 -13.26 25.16
N ARG A 71 22.71 -12.04 25.43
CA ARG A 71 22.13 -10.79 24.93
C ARG A 71 22.84 -10.31 23.67
N SER A 72 23.40 -11.22 22.88
CA SER A 72 23.94 -10.90 21.58
C SER A 72 23.47 -11.93 20.55
N LYS A 73 22.55 -11.51 19.67
CA LYS A 73 22.21 -12.24 18.44
C LYS A 73 23.24 -12.00 17.34
N ASP A 74 24.44 -11.60 17.73
CA ASP A 74 25.51 -11.36 16.78
C ASP A 74 26.12 -12.70 16.39
N THR A 75 25.75 -13.20 15.21
CA THR A 75 26.28 -14.44 14.64
C THR A 75 27.56 -14.20 13.84
N ARG A 76 28.14 -13.00 13.90
CA ARG A 76 29.37 -12.68 13.19
C ARG A 76 30.55 -13.44 13.79
N THR A 77 31.48 -13.88 12.93
CA THR A 77 32.72 -14.50 13.38
C THR A 77 33.62 -13.48 14.09
N ALA A 78 34.63 -13.94 14.83
CA ALA A 78 35.60 -13.05 15.46
C ALA A 78 36.28 -12.13 14.44
N ASP A 79 36.62 -12.66 13.26
CA ASP A 79 37.25 -11.93 12.17
C ASP A 79 36.30 -10.85 11.59
N GLU A 80 35.01 -11.16 11.43
CA GLU A 80 34.01 -10.19 10.97
C GLU A 80 33.79 -9.05 11.98
N ILE A 81 33.91 -9.36 13.28
CA ILE A 81 33.85 -8.35 14.34
C ILE A 81 35.11 -7.46 14.27
N GLU A 82 36.30 -8.05 14.10
CA GLU A 82 37.56 -7.31 13.98
C GLU A 82 37.57 -6.39 12.76
N ASP A 83 37.10 -6.87 11.60
CA ASP A 83 36.96 -6.08 10.39
C ASP A 83 36.00 -4.90 10.58
N LEU A 84 34.91 -5.12 11.31
CA LEU A 84 33.92 -4.08 11.59
C LEU A 84 34.46 -3.02 12.56
N LEU A 85 35.26 -3.44 13.56
CA LEU A 85 35.96 -2.53 14.45
C LEU A 85 36.99 -1.70 13.68
N ALA A 86 37.80 -2.34 12.83
CA ALA A 86 38.77 -1.64 12.00
C ALA A 86 38.10 -0.65 11.02
N TRP A 87 36.91 -0.99 10.49
CA TRP A 87 36.11 -0.08 9.69
C TRP A 87 35.56 1.10 10.52
N ALA A 88 35.10 0.85 11.74
CA ALA A 88 34.60 1.87 12.64
C ALA A 88 35.71 2.88 12.99
N ASP A 89 36.91 2.39 13.32
CA ASP A 89 38.08 3.23 13.63
C ASP A 89 38.47 4.13 12.43
N ARG A 90 38.54 3.55 11.22
CA ARG A 90 38.77 4.33 9.99
C ARG A 90 37.68 5.38 9.75
N SER A 91 36.44 5.04 10.07
CA SER A 91 35.30 5.94 9.89
C SER A 91 35.32 7.11 10.88
N VAL A 92 35.64 6.85 12.15
CA VAL A 92 35.80 7.87 13.19
C VAL A 92 37.00 8.78 12.90
N ALA A 93 38.12 8.23 12.43
CA ALA A 93 39.29 9.02 12.03
C ALA A 93 38.99 9.94 10.84
N ARG A 94 38.22 9.46 9.85
CA ARG A 94 37.84 10.25 8.67
C ARG A 94 36.79 11.32 8.98
N LEU A 95 35.87 11.03 9.90
CA LEU A 95 34.77 11.90 10.27
C LEU A 95 34.71 12.02 11.81
N PRO A 96 35.65 12.77 12.42
CA PRO A 96 35.67 12.92 13.87
C PRO A 96 34.35 13.54 14.31
N TYR A 97 33.65 12.84 15.21
CA TYR A 97 32.41 13.33 15.78
C TYR A 97 32.71 14.64 16.51
N LYS A 98 32.18 15.74 15.98
CA LYS A 98 32.13 17.02 16.67
C LYS A 98 30.78 17.04 17.39
N PRO A 99 30.71 16.76 18.70
CA PRO A 99 29.46 16.93 19.42
C PRO A 99 28.93 18.32 19.12
N VAL A 100 27.66 18.39 18.71
CA VAL A 100 26.98 19.66 18.54
C VAL A 100 27.06 20.35 19.89
N GLN A 101 27.93 21.35 19.99
CA GLN A 101 27.94 22.20 21.16
C GLN A 101 26.56 22.83 21.19
N LYS A 102 25.70 22.35 22.11
CA LYS A 102 24.54 23.12 22.52
C LYS A 102 25.12 24.45 22.93
N SER A 103 24.92 25.47 22.11
CA SER A 103 25.16 26.84 22.51
C SER A 103 24.31 27.02 23.76
N SER A 104 24.97 26.99 24.93
CA SER A 104 24.37 27.49 26.15
C SER A 104 23.83 28.87 25.79
N PRO A 105 22.54 29.16 26.05
CA PRO A 105 21.98 30.46 25.77
C PRO A 105 22.85 31.48 26.48
N VAL A 106 23.57 32.27 25.69
CA VAL A 106 24.44 33.33 26.18
C VAL A 106 23.54 34.26 27.00
N PRO A 107 23.81 34.48 28.30
CA PRO A 107 23.16 35.55 29.05
C PRO A 107 23.53 36.84 28.33
N SER A 108 22.55 37.43 27.65
CA SER A 108 22.74 38.63 26.86
C SER A 108 22.84 39.80 27.83
N GLU A 109 24.04 40.04 28.33
CA GLU A 109 24.38 41.24 29.09
C GLU A 109 24.67 42.37 28.09
N SER A 110 23.88 43.44 28.21
CA SER A 110 24.09 44.76 27.59
C SER A 110 24.02 44.88 26.05
N GLN A 111 22.79 44.86 25.51
CA GLN A 111 22.43 45.81 24.45
C GLN A 111 21.33 46.74 24.97
N ALA A 112 21.72 47.99 25.15
CA ALA A 112 20.83 49.11 25.38
C ALA A 112 19.87 49.29 24.19
N SER A 113 18.61 49.55 24.53
CA SER A 113 17.59 50.22 23.70
C SER A 113 17.40 49.71 22.27
N SER A 114 16.73 48.55 22.14
CA SER A 114 15.81 48.37 21.02
C SER A 114 14.39 48.74 21.47
N PRO A 115 13.59 49.43 20.63
CA PRO A 115 12.25 49.87 21.02
C PRO A 115 11.37 48.66 21.35
N PRO A 116 10.42 48.78 22.29
CA PRO A 116 9.52 47.70 22.64
C PRO A 116 8.86 47.17 21.37
N ASP A 117 8.82 45.85 21.28
CA ASP A 117 8.27 45.07 20.18
C ASP A 117 6.88 45.60 19.78
N ARG A 118 6.87 46.50 18.78
CA ARG A 118 5.66 47.13 18.23
C ARG A 118 4.70 46.09 17.66
N SER A 119 5.18 44.88 17.34
CA SER A 119 4.35 43.80 16.82
C SER A 119 3.34 43.31 17.86
N LEU A 120 3.78 43.13 19.10
CA LEU A 120 2.91 42.67 20.18
C LEU A 120 1.91 43.77 20.59
N HIS A 121 2.37 45.01 20.65
CA HIS A 121 1.51 46.15 20.96
C HIS A 121 0.44 46.37 19.89
N ASN A 122 0.80 46.28 18.60
CA ASN A 122 -0.17 46.36 17.50
C ASN A 122 -1.17 45.19 17.52
N ARG A 123 -0.74 43.98 17.89
CA ARG A 123 -1.66 42.83 18.04
C ARG A 123 -2.63 43.02 19.21
N MET A 124 -2.17 43.56 20.34
CA MET A 124 -3.04 43.88 21.48
C MET A 124 -4.06 44.96 21.11
N GLN A 125 -3.61 46.05 20.49
CA GLN A 125 -4.48 47.16 20.12
C GLN A 125 -5.53 46.74 19.07
N MET A 126 -5.17 45.83 18.16
CA MET A 126 -6.12 45.24 17.22
C MET A 126 -7.19 44.39 17.92
N LEU A 127 -6.83 43.65 18.98
CA LEU A 127 -7.79 42.86 19.76
C LEU A 127 -8.74 43.74 20.56
N GLU A 128 -8.23 44.80 21.19
CA GLU A 128 -9.04 45.78 21.93
C GLU A 128 -10.07 46.46 21.00
N ASN A 129 -9.65 46.87 19.79
CA ASN A 129 -10.56 47.46 18.81
C ASN A 129 -11.65 46.49 18.34
N ARG A 130 -11.35 45.18 18.23
CA ARG A 130 -12.34 44.16 17.86
C ARG A 130 -13.36 43.92 18.98
N ILE A 131 -12.93 43.94 20.23
CA ILE A 131 -13.83 43.79 21.38
C ILE A 131 -14.73 45.02 21.48
N ALA A 132 -14.19 46.23 21.33
CA ALA A 132 -14.98 47.47 21.34
C ALA A 132 -16.04 47.49 20.22
N ALA A 133 -15.72 47.02 19.01
CA ALA A 133 -16.67 46.93 17.91
C ALA A 133 -17.84 45.97 18.20
N ILE A 134 -17.58 44.84 18.88
CA ILE A 134 -18.62 43.88 19.27
C ILE A 134 -19.54 44.49 20.34
N THR A 135 -18.97 45.21 21.32
CA THR A 135 -19.74 45.88 22.37
C THR A 135 -20.57 47.06 21.85
N THR A 136 -20.10 47.73 20.79
CA THR A 136 -20.78 48.90 20.21
C THR A 136 -21.96 48.50 19.30
N LEU A 137 -22.00 47.25 18.82
CA LEU A 137 -23.13 46.69 18.08
C LEU A 137 -24.17 46.02 19.01
N GLY A 138 -24.33 46.58 20.21
CA GLY A 138 -25.45 46.28 21.09
C GLY A 138 -26.79 46.48 20.38
N ALA A 139 -27.41 45.36 20.04
CA ALA A 139 -28.82 45.03 20.13
C ALA A 139 -29.82 46.21 20.08
N PRO A 140 -30.60 46.34 18.99
CA PRO A 140 -31.94 46.85 19.08
C PRO A 140 -32.92 45.69 19.34
N GLY A 141 -33.63 45.75 20.46
CA GLY A 141 -34.94 45.08 20.58
C GLY A 141 -35.01 43.88 21.52
N VAL A 142 -34.68 44.08 22.80
CA VAL A 142 -35.33 43.31 23.87
C VAL A 142 -36.77 43.80 23.96
N GLY A 143 -37.65 43.16 23.16
CA GLY A 143 -39.09 43.27 23.30
C GLY A 143 -39.49 42.70 24.66
N GLN A 144 -40.11 43.56 25.45
CA GLN A 144 -40.77 43.30 26.72
C GLN A 144 -41.72 42.11 26.62
N TRP A 145 -41.40 40.99 27.28
CA TRP A 145 -42.35 39.90 27.48
C TRP A 145 -43.27 40.29 28.63
N THR A 146 -44.50 40.64 28.29
CA THR A 146 -45.60 40.74 29.25
C THR A 146 -46.07 39.33 29.59
N SER A 147 -46.04 39.02 30.88
CA SER A 147 -46.65 37.82 31.45
C SER A 147 -48.16 37.95 31.39
N ASP A 148 -48.80 37.36 30.37
CA ASP A 148 -50.20 36.91 30.47
C ASP A 148 -50.60 36.13 29.21
N ALA A 149 -50.84 34.82 29.38
CA ALA A 149 -51.92 34.09 28.73
C ALA A 149 -51.82 32.61 29.10
N SER A 150 -52.79 32.16 29.89
CA SER A 150 -53.17 30.76 29.98
C SER A 150 -53.72 30.33 28.62
N ALA A 151 -53.01 29.45 27.92
CA ALA A 151 -53.56 28.73 26.77
C ALA A 151 -53.11 27.27 26.81
N VAL A 152 -54.13 26.41 26.85
CA VAL A 152 -54.10 24.96 26.85
C VAL A 152 -53.26 24.46 25.67
N PHE A 153 -52.13 23.81 25.96
CA PHE A 153 -51.32 23.10 24.97
C PHE A 153 -51.78 21.65 24.90
N THR A 154 -52.43 21.28 23.80
CA THR A 154 -52.64 19.88 23.41
C THR A 154 -51.31 19.29 22.94
N PRO A 155 -50.93 18.06 23.35
CA PRO A 155 -49.67 17.46 22.95
C PRO A 155 -49.76 17.01 21.48
N ALA A 156 -48.93 17.61 20.63
CA ALA A 156 -48.68 17.10 19.29
C ALA A 156 -47.92 15.77 19.41
N GLU A 157 -48.39 14.79 18.64
CA GLU A 157 -47.86 13.43 18.53
C GLU A 157 -46.34 13.43 18.36
N TYR A 158 -45.69 12.81 19.34
CA TYR A 158 -44.29 12.43 19.28
C TYR A 158 -44.19 11.24 18.32
N VAL A 159 -43.88 11.49 17.05
CA VAL A 159 -43.52 10.44 16.10
C VAL A 159 -42.15 9.91 16.54
N VAL A 160 -42.17 8.81 17.28
CA VAL A 160 -41.02 7.96 17.54
C VAL A 160 -40.58 7.39 16.20
N TYR A 161 -39.51 7.95 15.62
CA TYR A 161 -38.77 7.26 14.58
C TYR A 161 -38.02 6.11 15.25
N ASP A 162 -38.62 4.92 15.19
CA ASP A 162 -37.92 3.67 15.43
C ASP A 162 -36.88 3.49 14.33
N HIS A 163 -35.68 4.02 14.57
CA HIS A 163 -34.50 3.68 13.79
C HIS A 163 -33.96 2.34 14.29
N THR A 164 -34.68 1.26 13.95
CA THR A 164 -34.04 -0.03 13.73
C THR A 164 -33.05 0.16 12.58
N PHE A 165 -31.83 0.54 12.93
CA PHE A 165 -30.68 0.58 12.04
C PHE A 165 -30.34 -0.88 11.71
N GLU A 166 -31.09 -1.47 10.78
CA GLU A 166 -30.66 -2.67 10.09
C GLU A 166 -29.30 -2.36 9.47
N SER A 167 -28.28 -2.87 10.14
CA SER A 167 -26.95 -3.21 9.66
C SER A 167 -26.77 -3.03 8.14
N LEU A 168 -26.47 -1.80 7.71
CA LEU A 168 -26.01 -1.50 6.36
C LEU A 168 -24.57 -1.98 6.22
N HIS A 169 -24.37 -3.30 6.15
CA HIS A 169 -23.15 -3.94 5.66
C HIS A 169 -23.01 -3.82 4.12
N ASN A 170 -23.50 -2.73 3.53
CA ASN A 170 -23.50 -2.49 2.09
C ASN A 170 -23.01 -1.08 1.74
N VAL A 171 -22.01 -0.58 2.48
CA VAL A 171 -21.09 0.37 1.85
C VAL A 171 -20.38 -0.42 0.75
N PRO A 172 -20.44 -0.02 -0.53
CA PRO A 172 -19.66 -0.69 -1.56
C PRO A 172 -18.22 -0.72 -1.08
N ASN A 173 -17.75 -1.92 -0.77
CA ASN A 173 -16.36 -2.20 -0.52
C ASN A 173 -15.64 -1.73 -1.78
N TYR A 174 -15.10 -0.50 -1.74
CA TYR A 174 -14.10 -0.05 -2.70
C TYR A 174 -12.83 -0.87 -2.42
N ASP A 175 -12.93 -2.18 -2.65
CA ASP A 175 -11.80 -2.98 -3.05
C ASP A 175 -11.39 -2.31 -4.35
N MET A 176 -10.42 -1.41 -4.22
CA MET A 176 -9.55 -0.98 -5.30
C MET A 176 -8.78 -2.21 -5.78
N ASN A 177 -9.52 -3.19 -6.28
CA ASN A 177 -9.06 -4.22 -7.17
C ASN A 177 -8.81 -3.47 -8.47
N LEU A 178 -7.67 -2.78 -8.51
CA LEU A 178 -7.09 -2.27 -9.73
C LEU A 178 -6.89 -3.51 -10.61
N SER A 179 -7.89 -3.78 -11.45
CA SER A 179 -7.82 -4.78 -12.50
C SER A 179 -6.51 -4.58 -13.23
N PHE A 180 -5.63 -5.56 -13.10
CA PHE A 180 -4.46 -5.67 -13.94
C PHE A 180 -4.98 -6.05 -15.33
N ASN A 181 -5.22 -5.06 -16.19
CA ASN A 181 -5.20 -5.29 -17.62
C ASN A 181 -3.73 -5.25 -18.07
N PRO A 182 -3.07 -6.39 -18.34
CA PRO A 182 -1.83 -6.36 -19.10
C PRO A 182 -2.13 -5.84 -20.52
N PRO A 183 -1.32 -4.93 -21.08
CA PRO A 183 -1.47 -4.57 -22.48
C PRO A 183 -1.06 -5.77 -23.34
N GLY A 184 -2.01 -6.31 -24.10
CA GLY A 184 -1.76 -7.19 -25.25
C GLY A 184 -1.34 -8.62 -24.93
N ALA A 185 -2.29 -9.47 -24.53
CA ALA A 185 -2.20 -10.91 -24.78
C ALA A 185 -3.10 -11.21 -25.99
N MET A 186 -2.48 -11.63 -27.10
CA MET A 186 -3.18 -12.14 -28.27
C MET A 186 -4.12 -13.27 -27.85
N ALA A 187 -5.35 -13.23 -28.33
CA ALA A 187 -6.33 -14.29 -28.17
C ALA A 187 -5.77 -15.61 -28.73
N TRP A 188 -5.37 -16.51 -27.83
CA TRP A 188 -5.19 -17.92 -28.15
C TRP A 188 -6.50 -18.63 -27.82
N SER A 189 -7.31 -18.88 -28.85
CA SER A 189 -8.44 -19.80 -28.74
C SER A 189 -7.90 -21.23 -28.58
N PRO A 190 -8.34 -22.01 -27.57
CA PRO A 190 -8.00 -23.43 -27.49
C PRO A 190 -8.76 -24.21 -28.59
N PRO A 191 -8.17 -25.26 -29.19
CA PRO A 191 -8.88 -26.12 -30.10
C PRO A 191 -9.88 -26.99 -29.33
N SER A 192 -11.15 -26.89 -29.73
CA SER A 192 -12.22 -27.81 -29.31
C SER A 192 -11.88 -29.23 -29.80
N ILE A 193 -11.64 -30.14 -28.86
CA ILE A 193 -11.65 -31.57 -29.14
C ILE A 193 -13.12 -32.00 -29.20
N SER A 194 -13.64 -32.12 -30.41
CA SER A 194 -14.94 -32.76 -30.66
C SER A 194 -14.67 -34.17 -31.19
N ASN A 195 -15.02 -35.17 -30.38
CA ASN A 195 -15.18 -36.54 -30.84
C ASN A 195 -16.42 -36.58 -31.74
N ASN A 196 -16.26 -36.91 -33.02
CA ASN A 196 -17.31 -37.61 -33.76
C ASN A 196 -16.75 -38.42 -34.94
N LEU A 197 -17.24 -39.65 -34.99
CA LEU A 197 -16.98 -40.73 -35.93
C LEU A 197 -17.52 -40.39 -37.34
N HIS A 198 -16.68 -40.67 -38.34
CA HIS A 198 -16.96 -41.32 -39.64
C HIS A 198 -18.37 -41.24 -40.26
N ILE A 199 -18.45 -40.78 -41.52
CA ILE A 199 -19.13 -41.43 -42.68
C ILE A 199 -18.80 -40.64 -43.97
N MET A 200 -18.64 -41.40 -45.07
CA MET A 200 -18.08 -41.03 -46.38
C MET A 200 -18.91 -40.05 -47.22
N GLY A 201 -18.24 -39.37 -48.17
CA GLY A 201 -18.90 -38.71 -49.31
C GLY A 201 -17.94 -37.91 -50.19
N SER A 202 -17.56 -38.50 -51.32
CA SER A 202 -16.74 -37.97 -52.43
C SER A 202 -17.38 -36.77 -53.16
N SER A 203 -16.59 -35.82 -53.70
CA SER A 203 -16.68 -35.34 -55.11
C SER A 203 -15.67 -34.22 -55.47
N THR A 204 -14.73 -34.56 -56.34
CA THR A 204 -14.23 -33.89 -57.57
C THR A 204 -14.35 -32.35 -57.82
N HIS A 205 -13.16 -31.72 -57.97
CA HIS A 205 -12.67 -30.95 -59.14
C HIS A 205 -13.04 -29.44 -59.34
N PRO A 206 -12.39 -28.67 -60.27
CA PRO A 206 -11.36 -27.65 -59.98
C PRO A 206 -11.70 -26.23 -60.53
N THR A 207 -10.74 -25.28 -60.49
CA THR A 207 -10.26 -24.43 -61.61
C THR A 207 -9.81 -23.03 -61.14
N ALA A 208 -8.57 -22.66 -61.47
CA ALA A 208 -7.98 -21.32 -61.37
C ALA A 208 -8.55 -20.38 -62.47
N PRO A 209 -8.30 -19.05 -62.47
CA PRO A 209 -7.05 -18.60 -63.09
C PRO A 209 -6.43 -17.29 -62.57
N SER A 210 -5.21 -17.13 -63.03
CA SER A 210 -4.22 -16.07 -62.90
C SER A 210 -4.63 -14.68 -63.37
N HIS A 211 -4.13 -13.66 -62.67
CA HIS A 211 -3.71 -12.36 -63.18
C HIS A 211 -2.57 -11.87 -62.27
N SER A 212 -1.62 -11.02 -62.62
CA SER A 212 -1.02 -10.52 -63.86
C SER A 212 0.11 -9.61 -63.33
N VAL A 213 1.22 -9.58 -64.04
CA VAL A 213 2.49 -9.01 -63.61
C VAL A 213 2.47 -7.50 -63.87
N ASN A 214 2.79 -6.67 -62.89
CA ASN A 214 3.22 -5.29 -63.14
C ASN A 214 4.45 -4.97 -62.30
N ALA A 215 5.60 -4.97 -62.99
CA ALA A 215 6.88 -4.51 -62.48
C ALA A 215 6.86 -2.98 -62.39
N THR A 216 7.01 -2.43 -61.19
CA THR A 216 7.23 -1.01 -60.97
C THR A 216 8.66 -0.79 -60.49
N VAL A 217 9.35 0.10 -61.19
CA VAL A 217 10.74 0.53 -61.02
C VAL A 217 10.98 1.07 -59.59
N PRO A 218 12.07 0.68 -58.90
CA PRO A 218 12.41 1.27 -57.61
C PRO A 218 13.18 2.58 -57.84
N THR A 219 12.47 3.71 -57.71
CA THR A 219 13.11 5.03 -57.54
C THR A 219 13.56 5.15 -56.08
N ALA A 220 14.88 5.22 -55.87
CA ALA A 220 15.49 5.38 -54.55
C ALA A 220 15.07 6.72 -53.91
N PRO A 221 14.41 6.73 -52.74
CA PRO A 221 14.21 7.94 -51.98
C PRO A 221 15.50 8.28 -51.23
N SER A 222 16.05 9.45 -51.57
CA SER A 222 17.16 10.11 -50.90
C SER A 222 16.89 10.21 -49.39
N CYS A 223 17.63 9.43 -48.61
CA CYS A 223 17.60 9.41 -47.16
C CYS A 223 18.39 10.59 -46.60
N ASN A 224 17.74 11.75 -46.50
CA ASN A 224 18.22 12.87 -45.69
C ASN A 224 17.18 13.18 -44.60
N SER A 225 17.04 12.26 -43.66
CA SER A 225 16.21 12.43 -42.47
C SER A 225 17.11 12.84 -41.31
N ASN A 226 17.25 14.15 -41.11
CA ASN A 226 17.67 14.71 -39.84
C ASN A 226 16.65 14.28 -38.79
N ALA A 227 16.94 13.18 -38.10
CA ALA A 227 16.14 12.64 -37.01
C ALA A 227 16.09 13.68 -35.89
N SER A 228 15.00 14.46 -35.86
CA SER A 228 14.71 15.31 -34.71
C SER A 228 14.65 14.42 -33.47
N PRO A 229 15.35 14.78 -32.38
CA PRO A 229 15.33 14.00 -31.16
C PRO A 229 13.88 13.86 -30.71
N THR A 230 13.35 12.64 -30.77
CA THR A 230 12.03 12.31 -30.27
C THR A 230 12.09 12.49 -28.76
N ILE A 231 11.73 13.68 -28.29
CA ILE A 231 11.60 13.99 -26.87
C ILE A 231 10.55 13.02 -26.35
N ALA A 232 10.98 12.05 -25.55
CA ALA A 232 10.09 11.06 -24.95
C ALA A 232 8.99 11.82 -24.20
N SER A 233 7.78 11.84 -24.77
CA SER A 233 6.65 12.53 -24.17
C SER A 233 6.41 11.90 -22.81
N LYS A 234 6.51 12.72 -21.74
CA LYS A 234 6.17 12.26 -20.39
C LYS A 234 4.76 11.68 -20.44
N ALA A 235 4.60 10.45 -19.95
CA ALA A 235 3.32 9.77 -19.96
C ALA A 235 2.30 10.55 -19.12
N SER A 236 1.34 11.19 -19.81
CA SER A 236 0.21 11.85 -19.16
C SER A 236 -0.71 10.83 -18.49
N ARG A 237 -1.40 11.25 -17.43
CA ARG A 237 -2.35 10.41 -16.69
C ARG A 237 -3.67 11.14 -16.53
N SER A 238 -4.79 10.44 -16.66
CA SER A 238 -6.11 10.97 -16.33
C SER A 238 -6.62 10.36 -15.02
N ILE A 239 -7.34 11.16 -14.25
CA ILE A 239 -8.15 10.72 -13.12
C ILE A 239 -9.59 11.21 -13.32
N HIS A 240 -10.57 10.38 -12.99
CA HIS A 240 -11.99 10.73 -13.00
C HIS A 240 -12.40 11.10 -11.57
N LEU A 241 -12.93 12.31 -11.39
CA LEU A 241 -13.43 12.81 -10.12
C LEU A 241 -14.89 12.41 -9.89
N GLY A 242 -15.36 12.58 -8.65
CA GLY A 242 -16.72 12.24 -8.23
C GLY A 242 -17.80 13.06 -8.94
N ASP A 243 -17.46 14.27 -9.39
CA ASP A 243 -18.34 15.13 -10.19
C ASP A 243 -18.37 14.78 -11.69
N GLY A 244 -17.70 13.69 -12.10
CA GLY A 244 -17.58 13.26 -13.48
C GLY A 244 -16.48 13.97 -14.30
N THR A 245 -15.80 14.97 -13.72
CA THR A 245 -14.73 15.69 -14.42
C THR A 245 -13.49 14.82 -14.56
N ILE A 246 -12.83 14.93 -15.72
CA ILE A 246 -11.54 14.27 -15.99
C ILE A 246 -10.42 15.29 -15.80
N VAL A 247 -9.51 15.02 -14.86
CA VAL A 247 -8.30 15.82 -14.66
C VAL A 247 -7.12 15.14 -15.33
N ILE A 248 -6.43 15.87 -16.22
CA ILE A 248 -5.27 15.39 -16.97
C ILE A 248 -3.99 15.90 -16.31
N ILE A 249 -3.18 14.97 -15.82
CA ILE A 249 -1.91 15.24 -15.12
C ILE A 249 -0.76 15.04 -16.11
N ASN A 250 -0.32 16.15 -16.70
CA ASN A 250 0.77 16.15 -17.68
C ASN A 250 2.15 15.93 -17.04
N ASP A 251 2.35 16.40 -15.82
CA ASP A 251 3.64 16.31 -15.14
C ASP A 251 3.50 16.12 -13.62
N VAL A 252 3.53 14.87 -13.16
CA VAL A 252 3.39 14.55 -11.73
C VAL A 252 4.52 15.16 -10.89
N SER A 253 5.70 15.44 -11.47
CA SER A 253 6.80 16.07 -10.72
C SER A 253 6.51 17.52 -10.33
N ARG A 254 5.50 18.15 -10.92
CA ARG A 254 5.05 19.49 -10.53
C ARG A 254 4.11 19.49 -9.34
N ILE A 255 3.59 18.33 -8.94
CA ILE A 255 2.70 18.20 -7.79
C ILE A 255 3.55 18.24 -6.51
N THR A 256 3.47 19.35 -5.78
CA THR A 256 4.07 19.47 -4.45
C THR A 256 3.08 18.96 -3.40
N VAL A 257 3.50 17.96 -2.62
CA VAL A 257 2.71 17.45 -1.50
C VAL A 257 3.29 18.01 -0.20
N PRO A 258 2.61 18.95 0.48
CA PRO A 258 3.09 19.44 1.76
C PRO A 258 3.05 18.35 2.82
N ALA A 259 3.97 18.44 3.80
CA ALA A 259 3.92 17.60 4.98
C ALA A 259 2.63 17.90 5.74
N MET A 260 1.81 16.86 5.96
CA MET A 260 0.50 17.00 6.58
C MET A 260 0.33 15.99 7.71
N SER A 261 -0.30 16.45 8.78
CA SER A 261 -0.70 15.65 9.93
C SER A 261 -2.17 15.92 10.22
N PHE A 262 -2.91 14.85 10.47
CA PHE A 262 -4.31 14.92 10.93
C PHE A 262 -4.45 14.49 12.38
N ALA A 263 -3.34 14.49 13.13
CA ALA A 263 -3.33 14.02 14.51
C ALA A 263 -4.32 14.77 15.42
N GLU A 264 -4.55 16.05 15.13
CA GLU A 264 -5.41 16.94 15.92
C GLU A 264 -6.82 17.07 15.33
N ASN A 265 -7.03 16.73 14.06
CA ASN A 265 -8.28 17.02 13.36
C ASN A 265 -8.66 15.92 12.35
N ILE A 266 -9.26 14.84 12.87
CA ILE A 266 -9.79 13.72 12.10
C ILE A 266 -10.98 14.17 11.22
N GLU A 267 -11.75 15.15 11.69
CA GLU A 267 -12.88 15.67 10.91
C GLU A 267 -12.41 16.34 9.61
N ARG A 268 -11.35 17.13 9.67
CA ARG A 268 -10.70 17.71 8.49
C ARG A 268 -10.22 16.62 7.53
N LEU A 269 -9.67 15.52 8.04
CA LEU A 269 -9.31 14.37 7.20
C LEU A 269 -10.55 13.81 6.48
N ASN A 270 -11.66 13.61 7.20
CA ASN A 270 -12.92 13.12 6.62
C ASN A 270 -13.47 14.04 5.52
N GLN A 271 -13.36 15.37 5.72
CA GLN A 271 -13.79 16.39 4.76
C GLN A 271 -12.94 16.44 3.48
N MET A 272 -11.73 15.87 3.52
CA MET A 272 -10.77 15.83 2.40
C MET A 272 -10.67 14.46 1.73
N TRP A 273 -11.31 13.43 2.28
CA TRP A 273 -11.05 12.04 1.91
C TRP A 273 -11.57 11.69 0.52
N ASP A 274 -12.81 12.05 0.24
CA ASP A 274 -13.60 11.53 -0.88
C ASP A 274 -14.60 12.59 -1.32
N ASP A 275 -14.53 12.97 -2.60
CA ASP A 275 -15.32 14.03 -3.22
C ASP A 275 -16.74 13.60 -3.61
N THR A 276 -17.05 12.30 -3.57
CA THR A 276 -18.41 11.78 -3.73
C THR A 276 -19.23 11.81 -2.44
N SER A 277 -18.55 12.02 -1.31
CA SER A 277 -19.18 11.99 0.01
C SER A 277 -19.85 13.31 0.37
N MET A 278 -20.97 13.25 1.10
CA MET A 278 -21.61 14.44 1.69
C MET A 278 -20.71 15.23 2.66
N TYR A 279 -19.63 14.62 3.15
CA TYR A 279 -18.66 15.28 4.02
C TYR A 279 -17.65 16.13 3.25
N TRP A 280 -17.55 15.99 1.93
CA TRP A 280 -16.61 16.73 1.10
C TRP A 280 -16.83 18.25 1.22
N LYS A 281 -15.76 18.99 1.52
CA LYS A 281 -15.80 20.47 1.66
C LYS A 281 -15.05 21.20 0.55
N ASN A 282 -14.82 20.54 -0.59
CA ASN A 282 -14.04 21.10 -1.71
C ASN A 282 -12.67 21.64 -1.28
N ASN A 283 -12.05 20.99 -0.29
CA ASN A 283 -10.76 21.35 0.25
C ASN A 283 -9.84 20.13 0.14
N SER A 284 -8.64 20.34 -0.38
CA SER A 284 -7.60 19.33 -0.39
C SER A 284 -6.23 19.98 -0.29
N VAL A 285 -5.28 19.17 0.14
CA VAL A 285 -3.87 19.52 0.18
C VAL A 285 -3.26 19.57 -1.23
N ILE A 286 -3.81 18.78 -2.16
CA ILE A 286 -3.36 18.80 -3.55
C ILE A 286 -4.40 19.52 -4.39
N THR A 287 -3.93 20.52 -5.13
CA THR A 287 -4.69 21.19 -6.18
C THR A 287 -4.00 20.96 -7.52
N ILE A 288 -4.75 20.51 -8.53
CA ILE A 288 -4.29 20.40 -9.92
C ILE A 288 -5.19 21.30 -10.75
N ASP A 289 -4.60 22.22 -11.52
CA ASP A 289 -5.34 23.21 -12.31
C ASP A 289 -6.42 23.96 -11.51
N ASN A 290 -6.03 24.46 -10.32
CA ASN A 290 -6.91 25.13 -9.34
C ASN A 290 -8.09 24.29 -8.82
N ARG A 291 -8.04 22.97 -8.97
CA ARG A 291 -9.07 22.05 -8.49
C ARG A 291 -8.54 21.17 -7.36
N ALA A 292 -9.26 21.14 -6.23
CA ALA A 292 -8.93 20.29 -5.09
C ALA A 292 -9.12 18.80 -5.46
N ILE A 293 -8.11 17.97 -5.19
CA ILE A 293 -8.12 16.54 -5.50
C ILE A 293 -8.24 15.74 -4.21
N ALA A 294 -9.34 15.01 -4.02
CA ALA A 294 -9.57 14.21 -2.81
C ALA A 294 -8.48 13.15 -2.56
N LEU A 295 -8.26 12.79 -1.30
CA LEU A 295 -7.21 11.86 -0.89
C LEU A 295 -7.39 10.44 -1.49
N VAL A 296 -8.63 10.04 -1.78
CA VAL A 296 -8.95 8.73 -2.41
C VAL A 296 -8.24 8.52 -3.76
N TYR A 297 -7.93 9.60 -4.49
CA TYR A 297 -7.28 9.51 -5.81
C TYR A 297 -5.75 9.44 -5.75
N TRP A 298 -5.12 9.65 -4.59
CA TRP A 298 -3.67 9.66 -4.44
C TRP A 298 -2.94 8.41 -4.97
N PRO A 299 -3.46 7.18 -4.78
CA PRO A 299 -2.86 6.00 -5.39
C PRO A 299 -2.78 6.10 -6.92
N GLN A 300 -3.81 6.65 -7.59
CA GLN A 300 -3.82 6.78 -9.05
C GLN A 300 -2.77 7.80 -9.53
N ILE A 301 -2.61 8.88 -8.78
CA ILE A 301 -1.65 9.96 -9.08
C ILE A 301 -0.20 9.47 -8.88
N PHE A 302 0.09 8.82 -7.74
CA PHE A 302 1.47 8.60 -7.31
C PHE A 302 2.02 7.18 -7.55
N LYS A 303 1.20 6.16 -7.82
CA LYS A 303 1.64 4.74 -7.84
C LYS A 303 2.88 4.46 -8.69
N LYS A 304 3.16 5.25 -9.74
CA LYS A 304 4.32 5.11 -10.62
C LYS A 304 5.37 6.22 -10.48
N THR A 305 5.39 7.03 -9.42
CA THR A 305 6.27 8.22 -9.32
C THR A 305 7.36 8.13 -8.26
N GLY A 306 7.59 6.97 -7.65
CA GLY A 306 8.52 6.82 -6.52
C GLY A 306 8.01 7.49 -5.22
N LEU A 307 7.33 8.63 -5.33
CA LEU A 307 6.69 9.37 -4.22
C LEU A 307 5.63 8.55 -3.47
N TRP A 308 5.00 7.58 -4.14
CA TRP A 308 3.98 6.74 -3.50
C TRP A 308 4.50 5.99 -2.28
N SER A 309 5.75 5.53 -2.28
CA SER A 309 6.29 4.77 -1.14
C SER A 309 6.31 5.60 0.14
N ALA A 310 6.63 6.90 0.03
CA ALA A 310 6.65 7.83 1.16
C ALA A 310 5.25 8.09 1.74
N HIS A 311 4.23 8.19 0.89
CA HIS A 311 2.87 8.53 1.33
C HIS A 311 1.97 7.32 1.60
N LYS A 312 2.30 6.14 1.08
CA LYS A 312 1.46 4.94 1.16
C LYS A 312 1.09 4.56 2.60
N SER A 313 2.04 4.64 3.53
CA SER A 313 1.80 4.29 4.93
C SER A 313 0.74 5.21 5.55
N ASN A 314 0.96 6.53 5.46
CA ASN A 314 0.04 7.54 5.97
C ASN A 314 -1.33 7.44 5.32
N TRP A 315 -1.37 7.31 3.98
CA TRP A 315 -2.62 7.14 3.23
C TRP A 315 -3.41 5.92 3.70
N THR A 316 -2.72 4.81 3.98
CA THR A 316 -3.36 3.58 4.47
C THR A 316 -3.96 3.78 5.85
N GLU A 317 -3.25 4.47 6.76
CA GLU A 317 -3.79 4.81 8.08
C GLU A 317 -4.99 5.75 7.98
N TRP A 318 -4.91 6.77 7.13
CA TRP A 318 -6.00 7.70 6.89
C TRP A 318 -7.25 7.00 6.36
N LYS A 319 -7.08 6.05 5.42
CA LYS A 319 -8.18 5.23 4.90
C LYS A 319 -8.96 4.57 6.04
N PHE A 320 -8.25 3.80 6.87
CA PHE A 320 -8.90 3.03 7.93
C PHE A 320 -9.46 3.91 9.03
N LEU A 321 -8.81 5.05 9.29
CA LEU A 321 -9.31 6.03 10.25
C LEU A 321 -10.64 6.65 9.79
N VAL A 322 -10.72 7.09 8.53
CA VAL A 322 -11.96 7.65 7.95
C VAL A 322 -13.06 6.60 7.87
N GLU A 323 -12.72 5.38 7.46
CA GLU A 323 -13.68 4.28 7.40
C GLU A 323 -14.28 4.00 8.78
N ARG A 324 -13.46 3.89 9.83
CA ARG A 324 -13.96 3.72 11.20
C ARG A 324 -14.76 4.93 11.68
N TYR A 325 -14.33 6.14 11.34
CA TYR A 325 -15.00 7.38 11.73
C TYR A 325 -16.39 7.52 11.10
N ARG A 326 -16.58 7.01 9.87
CA ARG A 326 -17.87 7.02 9.15
C ARG A 326 -18.84 5.91 9.57
N GLN A 327 -18.40 4.91 10.34
CA GLN A 327 -19.27 3.80 10.80
C GLN A 327 -20.27 4.20 11.90
N GLY A 328 -20.22 5.43 12.41
CA GLY A 328 -21.11 5.92 13.45
C GLY A 328 -21.08 7.42 13.56
N THR A 329 -21.53 7.95 14.69
CA THR A 329 -21.43 9.39 14.98
C THR A 329 -20.01 9.75 15.47
N PRO A 330 -19.59 11.02 15.32
CA PRO A 330 -18.34 11.50 15.90
C PRO A 330 -18.24 11.22 17.41
N ASP A 331 -19.34 11.32 18.15
CA ASP A 331 -19.37 11.09 19.59
C ASP A 331 -19.18 9.61 19.94
N GLU A 332 -19.78 8.69 19.19
CA GLU A 332 -19.55 7.24 19.33
C GLU A 332 -18.10 6.87 19.04
N PHE A 333 -17.52 7.45 17.98
CA PHE A 333 -16.12 7.27 17.65
C PHE A 333 -15.24 7.72 18.82
N TRP A 334 -15.44 8.95 19.30
CA TRP A 334 -14.64 9.49 20.40
C TRP A 334 -14.90 8.81 21.73
N SER A 335 -16.09 8.24 21.95
CA SER A 335 -16.39 7.39 23.12
C SER A 335 -15.63 6.07 23.07
N THR A 336 -15.56 5.45 21.90
CA THR A 336 -14.79 4.21 21.67
C THR A 336 -13.29 4.42 21.89
N PHE A 337 -12.77 5.57 21.45
CA PHE A 337 -11.35 5.92 21.54
C PHE A 337 -11.04 6.89 22.69
N ARG A 338 -11.54 6.58 23.89
CA ARG A 338 -11.11 7.24 25.13
C ARG A 338 -10.02 6.43 25.82
N SER A 339 -9.11 7.14 26.47
CA SER A 339 -8.12 6.57 27.37
C SER A 339 -8.76 6.31 28.75
N ASP A 340 -8.12 5.50 29.60
CA ASP A 340 -8.62 5.19 30.94
C ASP A 340 -8.86 6.43 31.82
N GLY A 341 -8.13 7.52 31.55
CA GLY A 341 -8.33 8.83 32.19
C GLY A 341 -9.49 9.67 31.62
N GLY A 342 -10.34 9.12 30.77
CA GLY A 342 -11.51 9.79 30.18
C GLY A 342 -11.22 10.75 29.02
N GLY A 343 -9.95 11.08 28.76
CA GLY A 343 -9.52 11.90 27.62
C GLY A 343 -9.48 11.13 26.30
N ARG A 344 -9.54 11.84 25.17
CA ARG A 344 -9.39 11.25 23.82
C ARG A 344 -8.01 10.58 23.69
N MET A 345 -7.96 9.40 23.08
CA MET A 345 -6.70 8.74 22.72
C MET A 345 -5.90 9.60 21.74
N SER A 346 -4.57 9.52 21.81
CA SER A 346 -3.71 10.15 20.80
C SER A 346 -3.91 9.49 19.44
N TYR A 347 -3.67 10.24 18.36
CA TYR A 347 -3.78 9.71 16.98
C TYR A 347 -3.02 8.40 16.79
N THR A 348 -1.78 8.31 17.28
CA THR A 348 -0.95 7.11 17.19
C THR A 348 -1.59 5.93 17.93
N ALA A 349 -2.19 6.17 19.10
CA ALA A 349 -2.87 5.14 19.88
C ALA A 349 -4.16 4.66 19.16
N ILE A 350 -4.90 5.56 18.52
CA ILE A 350 -6.06 5.22 17.69
C ILE A 350 -5.63 4.34 16.51
N CYS A 351 -4.62 4.76 15.74
CA CYS A 351 -4.09 3.94 14.63
C CYS A 351 -3.60 2.57 15.11
N ALA A 352 -2.96 2.49 16.27
CA ALA A 352 -2.53 1.22 16.86
C ALA A 352 -3.72 0.31 17.22
N ALA A 353 -4.77 0.87 17.82
CA ALA A 353 -6.01 0.15 18.12
C ALA A 353 -6.67 -0.38 16.83
N LEU A 354 -6.80 0.46 15.79
CA LEU A 354 -7.36 0.06 14.49
C LEU A 354 -6.53 -1.03 13.80
N ARG A 355 -5.20 -1.00 13.90
CA ARG A 355 -4.35 -2.08 13.40
C ARG A 355 -4.61 -3.39 14.14
N LYS A 356 -4.79 -3.33 15.47
CA LYS A 356 -5.08 -4.50 16.29
C LYS A 356 -6.45 -5.09 15.93
N GLU A 357 -7.47 -4.25 15.78
CA GLU A 357 -8.83 -4.63 15.36
C GLU A 357 -8.81 -5.33 14.00
N ARG A 358 -8.17 -4.71 12.99
CA ARG A 358 -8.03 -5.30 11.65
C ARG A 358 -7.29 -6.63 11.67
N LYS A 359 -6.21 -6.71 12.44
CA LYS A 359 -5.45 -7.95 12.58
C LYS A 359 -6.32 -9.06 13.18
N GLY A 360 -7.10 -8.75 14.23
CA GLY A 360 -8.06 -9.68 14.82
C GLY A 360 -9.12 -10.15 13.83
N GLY A 361 -9.76 -9.23 13.12
CA GLY A 361 -10.76 -9.58 12.09
C GLY A 361 -10.19 -10.40 10.92
N ASP A 362 -8.96 -10.09 10.48
CA ASP A 362 -8.26 -10.89 9.46
C ASP A 362 -7.93 -12.30 9.97
N GLU A 363 -7.54 -12.44 11.24
CA GLU A 363 -7.27 -13.74 11.88
C GLU A 363 -8.55 -14.57 12.02
N GLU A 364 -9.66 -13.96 12.43
CA GLU A 364 -10.98 -14.59 12.53
C GLU A 364 -11.48 -15.08 11.17
N LEU A 365 -11.44 -14.22 10.14
CA LEU A 365 -11.82 -14.60 8.77
C LEU A 365 -10.92 -15.70 8.21
N ALA A 366 -9.61 -15.63 8.48
CA ALA A 366 -8.69 -16.69 8.07
C ALA A 366 -8.94 -18.01 8.81
N ALA A 367 -9.34 -17.97 10.08
CA ALA A 367 -9.74 -19.15 10.83
C ALA A 367 -11.04 -19.74 10.27
N LYS A 368 -12.05 -18.90 10.01
CA LYS A 368 -13.31 -19.29 9.38
C LYS A 368 -13.08 -19.92 8.00
N ALA A 369 -12.22 -19.32 7.17
CA ALA A 369 -11.84 -19.88 5.88
C ALA A 369 -11.19 -21.28 6.01
N ARG A 370 -10.28 -21.46 6.97
CA ARG A 370 -9.66 -22.77 7.21
C ARG A 370 -10.68 -23.82 7.67
N GLN A 371 -11.59 -23.44 8.56
CA GLN A 371 -12.64 -24.33 9.06
C GLN A 371 -13.62 -24.73 7.94
N GLU A 372 -14.04 -23.77 7.12
CA GLU A 372 -15.06 -23.98 6.11
C GLU A 372 -14.56 -24.79 4.90
N TYR A 373 -13.33 -24.52 4.43
CA TYR A 373 -12.80 -25.19 3.24
C TYR A 373 -12.04 -26.50 3.55
N GLY A 374 -11.66 -26.74 4.81
CA GLY A 374 -11.01 -27.99 5.24
C GLY A 374 -9.86 -28.41 4.32
N ASP A 375 -9.99 -29.57 3.67
CA ASP A 375 -8.99 -30.12 2.75
C ASP A 375 -8.84 -29.30 1.45
N GLU A 376 -9.89 -28.62 1.00
CA GLU A 376 -9.84 -27.73 -0.17
C GLU A 376 -9.11 -26.41 0.10
N PHE A 377 -8.82 -26.09 1.36
CA PHE A 377 -8.18 -24.83 1.73
C PHE A 377 -6.88 -24.60 0.95
N LYS A 378 -6.05 -25.65 0.81
CA LYS A 378 -4.77 -25.55 0.07
C LYS A 378 -4.97 -25.21 -1.40
N VAL A 379 -6.04 -25.70 -2.01
CA VAL A 379 -6.34 -25.47 -3.43
C VAL A 379 -6.86 -24.05 -3.62
N LYS A 380 -7.86 -23.64 -2.83
CA LYS A 380 -8.53 -22.32 -2.96
C LYS A 380 -7.65 -21.16 -2.48
N PHE A 381 -6.85 -21.36 -1.43
CA PHE A 381 -6.01 -20.32 -0.81
C PHE A 381 -4.53 -20.55 -1.13
N SER A 382 -4.23 -20.59 -2.43
CA SER A 382 -2.86 -20.68 -2.92
C SER A 382 -2.61 -19.68 -4.04
N TYR A 383 -1.35 -19.39 -4.29
CA TYR A 383 -0.91 -18.56 -5.40
C TYR A 383 0.31 -19.19 -6.07
N ARG A 384 0.50 -18.88 -7.35
CA ARG A 384 1.68 -19.32 -8.10
C ARG A 384 2.85 -18.38 -7.79
N ASP A 385 3.94 -18.91 -7.28
CA ASP A 385 5.17 -18.13 -7.10
C ASP A 385 5.85 -17.96 -8.47
N SER A 386 5.95 -16.73 -8.94
CA SER A 386 6.52 -16.42 -10.26
C SER A 386 8.00 -16.76 -10.40
N LYS A 387 8.73 -16.96 -9.29
CA LYS A 387 10.17 -17.28 -9.33
C LYS A 387 10.44 -18.78 -9.45
N THR A 388 9.68 -19.58 -8.71
CA THR A 388 9.89 -21.04 -8.63
C THR A 388 8.90 -21.82 -9.47
N ASP A 389 7.88 -21.14 -10.00
CA ASP A 389 6.75 -21.73 -10.72
C ASP A 389 5.92 -22.72 -9.89
N THR A 390 6.07 -22.71 -8.57
CA THR A 390 5.39 -23.62 -7.66
C THR A 390 4.16 -22.97 -7.01
N GLN A 391 3.16 -23.79 -6.73
CA GLN A 391 1.97 -23.37 -6.00
C GLN A 391 2.30 -23.26 -4.50
N LYS A 392 2.12 -22.08 -3.92
CA LYS A 392 2.34 -21.80 -2.49
C LYS A 392 1.01 -21.51 -1.81
N VAL A 393 0.76 -22.20 -0.70
CA VAL A 393 -0.41 -21.94 0.16
C VAL A 393 -0.23 -20.60 0.87
N MET A 394 -1.27 -19.78 0.91
CA MET A 394 -1.26 -18.50 1.62
C MET A 394 -1.08 -18.74 3.12
N SER A 395 -0.05 -18.12 3.70
CA SER A 395 0.24 -18.23 5.15
C SER A 395 -0.27 -17.03 5.95
N LYS A 396 -0.33 -15.84 5.35
CA LYS A 396 -0.70 -14.59 6.02
C LYS A 396 -2.23 -14.49 6.19
N ALA A 397 -2.68 -14.20 7.42
CA ALA A 397 -4.11 -14.06 7.73
C ALA A 397 -4.79 -13.02 6.84
N SER A 398 -4.19 -11.85 6.62
CA SER A 398 -4.76 -10.80 5.77
C SER A 398 -4.92 -11.21 4.29
N SER A 399 -3.99 -12.01 3.76
CA SER A 399 -4.10 -12.55 2.39
C SER A 399 -5.24 -13.56 2.29
N ILE A 400 -5.37 -14.44 3.29
CA ILE A 400 -6.44 -15.43 3.38
C ILE A 400 -7.79 -14.72 3.53
N ALA A 401 -7.89 -13.74 4.44
CA ALA A 401 -9.11 -12.98 4.68
C ALA A 401 -9.57 -12.24 3.42
N LYS A 402 -8.64 -11.60 2.67
CA LYS A 402 -8.97 -10.96 1.40
C LYS A 402 -9.54 -11.95 0.38
N GLU A 403 -8.88 -13.09 0.20
CA GLU A 403 -9.33 -14.12 -0.74
C GLU A 403 -10.67 -14.73 -0.31
N TYR A 404 -10.89 -14.89 0.99
CA TYR A 404 -12.14 -15.39 1.54
C TYR A 404 -13.31 -14.43 1.25
N LYS A 405 -13.11 -13.12 1.47
CA LYS A 405 -14.11 -12.10 1.10
C LYS A 405 -14.44 -12.14 -0.39
N ARG A 406 -13.42 -12.26 -1.24
CA ARG A 406 -13.60 -12.38 -2.71
C ARG A 406 -14.43 -13.61 -3.09
N LEU A 407 -14.17 -14.76 -2.47
CA LEU A 407 -14.92 -16.00 -2.72
C LEU A 407 -16.37 -15.94 -2.20
N LYS A 408 -16.62 -15.13 -1.17
CA LYS A 408 -17.94 -14.96 -0.54
C LYS A 408 -18.76 -13.80 -1.10
N GLY A 409 -18.15 -12.92 -1.90
CA GLY A 409 -18.80 -11.70 -2.38
C GLY A 409 -19.04 -10.68 -1.27
N LEU A 410 -18.13 -10.59 -0.30
CA LEU A 410 -18.17 -9.66 0.85
C LEU A 410 -17.36 -8.38 0.62
#